data_AF-A0AAV2NWC9-F1
#
_entry.id   AF-A0AAV2NWC9-F1
#
_cell.length_a   1.000
_cell.length_b   1.000
_cell.length_c   1.000
_cell.angle_alpha   90.00
_cell.angle_beta   90.00
_cell.angle_gamma   90.00
#
_symmetry.space_group_name_H-M   'P 1'
#
loop_
_entity.id
_entity.type
_entity.pdbx_description
1 polymer ?
#
loop_
_entity_poly.entity_id
_entity_poly.type
_entity_poly.pdbx_seq_one_letter_code
_entity_poly.pdbx_strand_id
1 'polypeptide(L)'
;MNVGIDEGQTSFFTHPSNDNLKVFVFADGSHLLKLIRNHYLDRGFLIRDKHISKTCMERILSINNRDLKVMFKVTEADLTVAGQARQKVSTATKLFSQTTAKSIRGCGEQGFFYNEEAWEETAETFQLVNDWFDVFNSKCKDERNPKKKPYGFNFEYQN
;
A
#
# COMPACT_ATOMS: atom_id res chain seq x y z
N MET A 1 -18.94 6.78 -17.99
CA MET A 1 -20.12 5.89 -18.09
C MET A 1 -20.81 5.95 -16.73
N ASN A 2 -22.00 6.54 -16.64
CA ASN A 2 -22.74 6.57 -15.37
C ASN A 2 -23.61 5.32 -15.31
N VAL A 3 -23.11 4.29 -14.64
CA VAL A 3 -23.78 2.97 -14.49
C VAL A 3 -24.52 2.84 -13.15
N GLY A 4 -24.75 3.95 -12.44
CA GLY A 4 -25.53 3.98 -11.20
C GLY A 4 -24.85 3.27 -10.02
N ILE A 5 -23.51 3.29 -9.97
CA ILE A 5 -22.71 2.68 -8.89
C ILE A 5 -22.50 3.74 -7.80
N ASP A 6 -22.77 3.37 -6.55
CA ASP A 6 -22.67 4.25 -5.38
C ASP A 6 -22.08 3.50 -4.18
N GLU A 7 -21.19 4.18 -3.46
CA GLU A 7 -20.49 3.63 -2.30
C GLU A 7 -21.51 3.31 -1.19
N GLY A 8 -21.48 2.08 -0.68
CA GLY A 8 -22.39 1.64 0.39
C GLY A 8 -23.80 1.24 -0.05
N GLN A 9 -24.17 1.42 -1.32
CA GLN A 9 -25.45 0.96 -1.87
C GLN A 9 -25.29 -0.19 -2.86
N THR A 10 -24.51 0.02 -3.92
CA THR A 10 -24.37 -0.96 -5.01
C THR A 10 -23.03 -0.86 -5.72
N SER A 11 -22.37 -2.00 -5.88
CA SER A 11 -21.11 -2.17 -6.61
C SER A 11 -21.26 -2.98 -7.92
N PHE A 12 -22.50 -3.22 -8.36
CA PHE A 12 -22.80 -3.93 -9.60
C PHE A 12 -23.96 -3.29 -10.35
N PHE A 13 -24.06 -3.61 -11.63
CA PHE A 13 -25.27 -3.36 -12.42
C PHE A 13 -25.76 -4.68 -13.04
N THR A 14 -27.02 -4.73 -13.44
CA THR A 14 -27.63 -5.91 -14.05
C THR A 14 -27.13 -6.11 -15.47
N HIS A 15 -26.85 -7.36 -15.88
CA HIS A 15 -26.38 -7.66 -17.22
C HIS A 15 -27.44 -7.24 -18.27
N PRO A 16 -27.05 -6.53 -19.35
CA PRO A 16 -27.99 -5.88 -20.28
C PRO A 16 -28.87 -6.84 -21.10
N SER A 17 -28.62 -8.14 -21.03
CA SER A 17 -29.40 -9.18 -21.74
C SER A 17 -29.94 -10.28 -20.84
N ASN A 18 -29.67 -10.23 -19.53
CA ASN A 18 -30.15 -11.23 -18.58
C ASN A 18 -30.25 -10.63 -17.18
N ASP A 19 -31.48 -10.39 -16.74
CA ASP A 19 -31.73 -9.70 -15.47
C ASP A 19 -31.30 -10.48 -14.22
N ASN A 20 -31.00 -11.78 -14.37
CA ASN A 20 -30.53 -12.64 -13.28
C ASN A 20 -29.01 -12.57 -13.06
N LEU A 21 -28.25 -11.92 -13.94
CA LEU A 21 -26.79 -11.83 -13.84
C LEU A 21 -26.35 -10.44 -13.39
N LYS A 22 -25.37 -10.39 -12.49
CA LYS A 22 -24.76 -9.17 -11.99
C LYS A 22 -23.37 -8.97 -12.59
N VAL A 23 -23.08 -7.74 -13.00
CA VAL A 23 -21.76 -7.31 -13.46
C VAL A 23 -21.16 -6.38 -12.42
N PHE A 24 -20.18 -6.88 -11.68
CA PHE A 24 -19.48 -6.12 -10.65
C PHE A 24 -18.47 -5.17 -11.27
N VAL A 25 -18.39 -3.95 -10.72
CA VAL A 25 -17.49 -2.90 -11.19
C VAL A 25 -16.29 -2.82 -10.26
N PHE A 26 -15.09 -2.90 -10.83
CA PHE A 26 -13.84 -2.83 -10.08
C PHE A 26 -12.94 -1.72 -10.62
N ALA A 27 -12.22 -1.07 -9.71
CA ALA A 27 -11.10 -0.22 -10.06
C ALA A 27 -9.81 -1.05 -10.21
N ASP A 28 -8.88 -0.59 -11.03
CA ASP A 28 -7.56 -1.22 -11.17
C ASP A 28 -6.72 -0.99 -9.90
N GLY A 29 -6.46 -2.06 -9.14
CA GLY A 29 -5.66 -2.03 -7.92
C GLY A 29 -4.23 -1.51 -8.13
N SER A 30 -3.61 -1.80 -9.28
CA SER A 30 -2.26 -1.29 -9.60
C SER A 30 -2.28 0.22 -9.83
N HIS A 31 -3.36 0.74 -10.40
CA HIS A 31 -3.55 2.18 -10.56
C HIS A 31 -3.78 2.87 -9.21
N LEU A 32 -4.65 2.31 -8.37
CA LEU A 32 -4.91 2.82 -7.03
C LEU A 32 -3.62 2.86 -6.18
N LEU A 33 -2.80 1.80 -6.21
CA LEU A 33 -1.53 1.78 -5.48
C LEU A 33 -0.57 2.91 -5.90
N LYS A 34 -0.54 3.25 -7.19
CA LYS A 34 0.25 4.40 -7.68
C LYS A 34 -0.29 5.72 -7.16
N LEU A 35 -1.61 5.89 -7.12
CA LEU A 35 -2.24 7.10 -6.57
C LEU A 35 -1.93 7.24 -5.09
N ILE A 36 -2.09 6.17 -4.30
CA ILE A 36 -1.70 6.13 -2.88
C ILE A 36 -0.25 6.60 -2.72
N ARG A 37 0.69 6.03 -3.50
CA ARG A 37 2.10 6.46 -3.47
C ARG A 37 2.25 7.95 -3.77
N ASN A 38 1.63 8.43 -4.84
CA ASN A 38 1.78 9.83 -5.26
C ASN A 38 1.26 10.77 -4.16
N HIS A 39 0.09 10.50 -3.58
CA HIS A 39 -0.47 11.28 -2.48
C HIS A 39 0.43 11.26 -1.24
N TYR A 40 0.94 10.09 -0.87
CA TYR A 40 1.89 9.95 0.23
C TYR A 40 3.15 10.80 0.03
N LEU A 41 3.77 10.75 -1.15
CA LEU A 41 4.99 11.52 -1.44
C LEU A 41 4.73 13.02 -1.56
N ASP A 42 3.58 13.42 -2.10
CA ASP A 42 3.27 14.83 -2.37
C ASP A 42 2.79 15.57 -1.12
N ARG A 43 1.98 14.92 -0.27
CA ARG A 43 1.27 15.57 0.84
C ARG A 43 1.18 14.75 2.12
N GLY A 44 1.39 13.44 2.04
CA GLY A 44 1.11 12.52 3.14
C GLY A 44 -0.38 12.24 3.33
N PHE A 45 -0.71 11.59 4.45
CA PHE A 45 -2.07 11.22 4.85
C PHE A 45 -2.38 11.76 6.25
N LEU A 46 -3.65 12.09 6.50
CA LEU A 46 -4.16 12.32 7.85
C LEU A 46 -4.96 11.08 8.26
N ILE A 47 -4.42 10.28 9.18
CA ILE A 47 -5.04 9.05 9.65
C ILE A 47 -5.10 9.11 11.17
N ARG A 48 -6.32 9.03 11.74
CA ARG A 48 -6.55 9.11 13.20
C ARG A 48 -5.82 10.31 13.85
N ASP A 49 -5.96 11.48 13.23
CA ASP A 49 -5.34 12.75 13.63
C ASP A 49 -3.80 12.78 13.59
N LYS A 50 -3.15 11.74 13.06
CA LYS A 50 -1.71 11.70 12.82
C LYS A 50 -1.41 11.98 11.36
N HIS A 51 -0.50 12.92 11.12
CA HIS A 51 -0.01 13.22 9.79
C HIS A 51 1.14 12.28 9.43
N ILE A 52 0.85 11.35 8.52
CA ILE A 52 1.80 10.37 8.00
C ILE A 52 2.41 10.93 6.74
N SER A 53 3.70 11.22 6.76
CA SER A 53 4.40 11.84 5.64
C SER A 53 5.67 11.08 5.26
N LYS A 54 6.33 11.51 4.18
CA LYS A 54 7.60 10.96 3.73
C LYS A 54 8.77 11.22 4.69
N THR A 55 8.61 12.09 5.69
CA THR A 55 9.64 12.41 6.71
C THR A 55 10.18 11.18 7.42
N CYS A 56 9.30 10.24 7.79
CA CYS A 56 9.68 8.96 8.37
C CYS A 56 10.65 8.18 7.45
N MET A 57 10.39 8.19 6.15
CA MET A 57 11.23 7.49 5.17
C MET A 57 12.55 8.23 4.92
N GLU A 58 12.51 9.55 4.80
CA GLU A 58 13.71 10.40 4.69
C GLU A 58 14.63 10.18 5.90
N ARG A 59 14.07 10.05 7.11
CA ARG A 59 14.82 9.76 8.33
C ARG A 59 15.49 8.39 8.28
N ILE A 60 14.77 7.34 7.89
CA ILE A 60 15.37 6.00 7.74
C ILE A 60 16.51 6.03 6.74
N LEU A 61 16.34 6.68 5.59
CA LEU A 61 17.40 6.75 4.59
C LEU A 61 18.65 7.47 5.11
N SER A 62 18.49 8.50 5.95
CA SER A 62 19.61 9.22 6.56
C SER A 62 20.47 8.35 7.51
N ILE A 63 19.87 7.37 8.19
CA ILE A 63 20.57 6.43 9.08
C ILE A 63 21.10 5.19 8.34
N ASN A 64 20.69 5.01 7.08
CA ASN A 64 20.99 3.84 6.26
C ASN A 64 22.36 3.93 5.55
N ASN A 65 23.29 4.70 6.12
CA ASN A 65 24.59 5.06 5.55
C ASN A 65 25.74 4.11 5.93
N ARG A 66 25.44 3.00 6.61
CA ARG A 66 26.41 1.96 6.99
C ARG A 66 26.34 0.75 6.05
N ASP A 67 27.37 -0.10 6.08
CA ASP A 67 27.49 -1.31 5.25
C ASP A 67 26.31 -2.28 5.43
N LEU A 68 25.73 -2.33 6.64
CA LEU A 68 24.50 -3.05 6.94
C LEU A 68 23.32 -2.08 6.95
N LYS A 69 22.54 -2.12 5.87
CA LYS A 69 21.36 -1.27 5.66
C LYS A 69 20.11 -1.86 6.32
N VAL A 70 19.47 -1.08 7.19
CA VAL A 70 18.16 -1.42 7.78
C VAL A 70 17.08 -1.51 6.70
N MET A 71 17.20 -0.69 5.64
CA MET A 71 16.26 -0.66 4.53
C MET A 71 17.00 -0.70 3.18
N PHE A 72 17.38 -1.89 2.73
CA PHE A 72 18.20 -2.03 1.52
C PHE A 72 17.42 -1.84 0.20
N LYS A 73 16.09 -2.01 0.21
CA LYS A 73 15.28 -1.91 -0.99
C LYS A 73 15.09 -0.44 -1.38
N VAL A 74 14.40 0.34 -0.55
CA VAL A 74 13.98 1.71 -0.87
C VAL A 74 15.20 2.65 -0.91
N THR A 75 15.25 3.53 -1.91
CA THR A 75 16.30 4.56 -2.06
C THR A 75 15.69 5.96 -2.15
N GLU A 76 16.53 7.00 -2.10
CA GLU A 76 16.07 8.39 -2.26
C GLU A 76 15.34 8.61 -3.60
N ALA A 77 15.74 7.90 -4.65
CA ALA A 77 15.06 7.93 -5.95
C ALA A 77 13.61 7.42 -5.89
N ASP A 78 13.29 6.52 -4.95
CA ASP A 78 11.93 6.02 -4.75
C ASP A 78 11.04 7.04 -3.99
N LEU A 79 11.64 8.03 -3.31
CA LEU A 79 10.93 9.11 -2.62
C LEU A 79 10.80 10.39 -3.46
N THR A 80 11.62 10.53 -4.52
CA THR A 80 11.67 11.71 -5.39
C THR A 80 11.06 11.44 -6.77
N VAL A 81 10.10 10.51 -6.83
CA VAL A 81 9.53 10.03 -8.09
C VAL A 81 8.78 11.13 -8.83
N ALA A 82 9.26 11.48 -10.03
CA ALA A 82 8.72 12.52 -10.88
C ALA A 82 8.46 12.03 -12.33
N GLY A 83 7.63 12.78 -13.06
CA GLY A 83 7.34 12.53 -14.48
C GLY A 83 6.88 11.10 -14.77
N GLN A 84 7.48 10.47 -15.78
CA GLN A 84 7.12 9.11 -16.21
C GLN A 84 7.37 8.05 -15.14
N ALA A 85 8.30 8.27 -14.21
CA ALA A 85 8.57 7.32 -13.12
C ALA A 85 7.35 7.17 -12.19
N ARG A 86 6.44 8.16 -12.15
CA ARG A 86 5.17 8.05 -11.40
C ARG A 86 4.24 6.96 -11.93
N GLN A 87 4.44 6.50 -13.16
CA GLN A 87 3.65 5.43 -13.76
C GLN A 87 4.14 4.03 -13.40
N LYS A 88 5.34 3.89 -12.81
CA LYS A 88 5.94 2.60 -12.49
C LYS A 88 5.39 2.02 -11.18
N VAL A 89 4.50 1.03 -11.29
CA VAL A 89 3.88 0.34 -10.15
C VAL A 89 4.93 -0.29 -9.21
N SER A 90 6.04 -0.77 -9.76
CA SER A 90 7.08 -1.44 -8.97
C SER A 90 7.73 -0.56 -7.90
N THR A 91 7.72 0.77 -8.09
CA THR A 91 8.24 1.70 -7.06
C THR A 91 7.27 1.83 -5.90
N ALA A 92 5.96 1.82 -6.19
CA ALA A 92 4.92 1.86 -5.17
C ALA A 92 4.86 0.54 -4.37
N THR A 93 4.93 -0.61 -5.03
CA THR A 93 4.97 -1.92 -4.34
C THR A 93 6.21 -2.10 -3.48
N LYS A 94 7.34 -1.54 -3.91
CA LYS A 94 8.59 -1.53 -3.16
C LYS A 94 8.49 -0.64 -1.92
N LEU A 95 7.88 0.53 -2.04
CA LEU A 95 7.67 1.45 -0.94
C LEU A 95 6.73 0.84 0.11
N PHE A 96 5.51 0.45 -0.28
CA PHE A 96 4.51 -0.15 0.61
C PHE A 96 4.69 -1.66 0.76
N SER A 97 5.93 -2.12 0.97
CA SER A 97 6.19 -3.55 1.17
C SER A 97 6.15 -3.91 2.65
N GLN A 98 5.79 -5.16 2.95
CA GLN A 98 5.91 -5.72 4.31
C GLN A 98 7.33 -5.52 4.89
N THR A 99 8.37 -5.67 4.06
CA THR A 99 9.75 -5.45 4.51
C THR A 99 10.00 -3.99 4.91
N THR A 100 9.41 -3.04 4.20
CA THR A 100 9.52 -1.61 4.54
C THR A 100 8.81 -1.31 5.86
N ALA A 101 7.59 -1.81 6.04
CA ALA A 101 6.82 -1.66 7.28
C ALA A 101 7.58 -2.20 8.50
N LYS A 102 8.17 -3.40 8.38
CA LYS A 102 9.00 -3.99 9.44
C LYS A 102 10.25 -3.17 9.76
N SER A 103 10.93 -2.63 8.74
CA SER A 103 12.09 -1.75 8.95
C SER A 103 11.69 -0.47 9.69
N ILE A 104 10.54 0.14 9.36
CA ILE A 104 10.03 1.30 10.11
C ILE A 104 9.78 0.91 11.56
N ARG A 105 9.03 -0.16 11.81
CA ARG A 105 8.72 -0.61 13.18
C ARG A 105 9.98 -0.86 14.01
N GLY A 106 10.95 -1.61 13.45
CA GLY A 106 12.22 -1.88 14.13
C GLY A 106 13.06 -0.63 14.40
N CYS A 107 13.04 0.37 13.50
CA CYS A 107 13.70 1.65 13.75
C CYS A 107 13.02 2.46 14.86
N GLY A 108 11.68 2.43 14.93
CA GLY A 108 10.92 3.12 15.97
C GLY A 108 11.12 2.51 17.35
N GLU A 109 11.08 1.19 17.45
CA GLU A 109 11.35 0.46 18.70
C GLU A 109 12.76 0.71 19.24
N GLN A 110 13.73 1.00 18.36
CA GLN A 110 15.11 1.36 18.73
C GLN A 110 15.32 2.87 18.95
N GLY A 111 14.26 3.68 18.84
CA GLY A 111 14.30 5.12 19.12
C GLY A 111 14.97 5.97 18.04
N PHE A 112 15.02 5.53 16.78
CA PHE A 112 15.66 6.32 15.70
C PHE A 112 14.81 7.50 15.17
N PHE A 113 13.52 7.53 15.52
CA PHE A 113 12.54 8.55 15.11
C PHE A 113 12.37 9.67 16.15
N TYR A 114 13.47 10.33 16.52
CA TYR A 114 13.39 11.52 17.35
C TYR A 114 12.50 12.58 16.67
N ASN A 115 11.45 13.02 17.36
CA ASN A 115 10.45 14.02 16.91
C ASN A 115 9.53 13.61 15.75
N GLU A 116 9.55 12.35 15.31
CA GLU A 116 8.59 11.83 14.35
C GLU A 116 7.61 10.93 15.10
N GLU A 117 6.47 11.48 15.51
CA GLU A 117 5.52 10.74 16.35
C GLU A 117 4.70 9.71 15.57
N ALA A 118 4.55 9.87 14.25
CA ALA A 118 3.65 9.06 13.44
C ALA A 118 4.30 7.83 12.80
N TRP A 119 5.48 7.39 13.30
CA TRP A 119 6.21 6.27 12.71
C TRP A 119 5.45 4.94 12.84
N GLU A 120 4.70 4.75 13.92
CA GLU A 120 3.92 3.53 14.13
C GLU A 120 2.75 3.47 13.15
N GLU A 121 1.99 4.56 13.01
CA GLU A 121 0.90 4.69 12.06
C GLU A 121 1.42 4.59 10.61
N THR A 122 2.63 5.08 10.33
CA THR A 122 3.28 4.89 9.04
C THR A 122 3.54 3.40 8.77
N ALA A 123 4.11 2.67 9.74
CA ALA A 123 4.36 1.23 9.60
C ALA A 123 3.06 0.43 9.42
N GLU A 124 2.02 0.76 10.19
CA GLU A 124 0.69 0.14 10.08
C GLU A 124 0.05 0.40 8.72
N THR A 125 0.10 1.64 8.24
CA THR A 125 -0.44 2.03 6.93
C THR A 125 0.28 1.29 5.80
N PHE A 126 1.61 1.18 5.88
CA PHE A 126 2.40 0.47 4.86
C PHE A 126 2.08 -1.03 4.86
N GLN A 127 1.91 -1.63 6.03
CA GLN A 127 1.50 -3.03 6.16
C GLN A 127 0.09 -3.24 5.59
N LEU A 128 -0.86 -2.37 5.91
CA LEU A 128 -2.23 -2.43 5.40
C LEU A 128 -2.27 -2.35 3.87
N VAL A 129 -1.56 -1.39 3.28
CA VAL A 129 -1.48 -1.23 1.82
C VAL A 129 -0.82 -2.45 1.17
N ASN A 130 0.25 -3.01 1.77
CA ASN A 130 0.87 -4.25 1.29
C ASN A 130 -0.15 -5.39 1.24
N ASP A 131 -0.87 -5.60 2.34
CA ASP A 131 -1.75 -6.74 2.52
C ASP A 131 -2.97 -6.64 1.62
N TRP A 132 -3.57 -5.45 1.51
CA TRP A 132 -4.61 -5.17 0.53
C TRP A 132 -4.15 -5.49 -0.89
N PHE A 133 -2.99 -4.97 -1.31
CA PHE A 133 -2.51 -5.16 -2.68
C PHE A 133 -2.15 -6.63 -2.97
N ASP A 134 -1.61 -7.34 -1.98
CA ASP A 134 -1.29 -8.77 -2.08
C ASP A 134 -2.53 -9.63 -2.33
N VAL A 135 -3.66 -9.33 -1.68
CA VAL A 135 -4.95 -10.01 -1.92
C VAL A 135 -5.46 -9.71 -3.33
N PHE A 136 -5.49 -8.43 -3.71
CA PHE A 136 -5.98 -7.97 -5.02
C PHE A 136 -5.11 -8.40 -6.21
N ASN A 137 -3.86 -8.80 -5.96
CA ASN A 137 -2.90 -9.20 -7.01
C ASN A 137 -2.37 -10.64 -6.83
N SER A 138 -3.12 -11.48 -6.10
CA SER A 138 -2.83 -12.90 -5.94
C SER A 138 -2.94 -13.66 -7.27
N LYS A 139 -2.07 -14.66 -7.49
CA LYS A 139 -1.95 -15.35 -8.80
C LYS A 139 -2.12 -16.87 -8.76
N CYS A 140 -1.76 -17.50 -7.64
CA CYS A 140 -1.72 -18.96 -7.54
C CYS A 140 -2.31 -19.43 -6.22
N LYS A 141 -3.02 -20.57 -6.26
CA LYS A 141 -3.61 -21.22 -5.08
C LYS A 141 -2.54 -21.80 -4.13
N ASP A 142 -1.41 -22.23 -4.68
CA ASP A 142 -0.30 -22.83 -3.93
C ASP A 142 0.67 -21.81 -3.33
N GLU A 143 0.24 -20.56 -3.18
CA GLU A 143 1.01 -19.53 -2.52
C GLU A 143 1.32 -19.93 -1.07
N ARG A 144 2.62 -19.93 -0.75
CA ARG A 144 3.14 -20.37 0.55
C ARG A 144 2.81 -19.37 1.64
N ASN A 145 2.79 -18.08 1.32
CA ASN A 145 2.39 -17.05 2.27
C ASN A 145 0.85 -17.03 2.40
N PRO A 146 0.26 -17.41 3.55
CA PRO A 146 -1.18 -17.46 3.73
C PRO A 146 -1.88 -16.12 3.44
N LYS A 147 -1.16 -15.01 3.64
CA LYS A 147 -1.65 -13.63 3.43
C LYS A 147 -1.75 -13.23 1.96
N LYS A 148 -1.06 -13.94 1.07
CA LYS A 148 -1.02 -13.71 -0.39
C LYS A 148 -1.87 -14.71 -1.18
N LYS A 149 -2.55 -15.63 -0.48
CA LYS A 149 -3.42 -16.61 -1.13
C LYS A 149 -4.59 -15.91 -1.84
N PRO A 150 -5.18 -16.55 -2.87
CA PRO A 150 -6.35 -16.01 -3.56
C PRO A 150 -7.49 -15.67 -2.60
N TYR A 151 -8.28 -14.67 -2.97
CA TYR A 151 -9.45 -14.28 -2.19
C TYR A 151 -10.39 -15.49 -2.01
N GLY A 152 -10.83 -15.71 -0.77
CA GLY A 152 -11.70 -16.81 -0.36
C GLY A 152 -11.01 -18.05 0.21
N PHE A 153 -9.67 -18.07 0.27
CA PHE A 153 -8.93 -19.16 0.92
C PHE A 153 -8.69 -18.92 2.41
N ASN A 154 -8.64 -17.67 2.86
CA ASN A 154 -8.36 -17.33 4.25
C ASN A 154 -9.16 -16.08 4.66
N PHE A 155 -10.47 -16.26 4.83
CA PHE A 155 -11.39 -15.15 5.11
C PHE A 155 -11.08 -14.42 6.42
N GLU A 156 -10.59 -15.12 7.45
CA GLU A 156 -10.20 -14.50 8.72
C GLU A 156 -9.12 -13.41 8.56
N TYR A 157 -8.31 -13.52 7.51
CA TYR A 157 -7.26 -12.56 7.20
C TYR A 157 -7.68 -11.51 6.15
N GLN A 158 -8.61 -11.87 5.27
CA GLN A 158 -8.95 -11.10 4.07
C GLN A 158 -10.13 -10.14 4.28
N ASN A 159 -10.90 -10.29 5.35
CA ASN A 159 -12.08 -9.48 5.69
C ASN A 159 -11.91 -8.74 7.01
#